data_AF-D3SPF0-F1
#
_entry.id   AF-D3SPF0-F1
#
_cell.length_a   1.000
_cell.length_b   1.000
_cell.length_c   1.000
_cell.angle_alpha   90.00
_cell.angle_beta   90.00
_cell.angle_gamma   90.00
#
_symmetry.space_group_name_H-M   'P 1'
#
loop_
_entity.id
_entity.type
_entity.pdbx_description
1 polymer ?
#
loop_
_entity_poly.entity_id
_entity_poly.type
_entity_poly.pdbx_seq_one_letter_code
_entity_poly.pdbx_strand_id
1 'polypeptide(L)' 'MRELPVPTHIKEEVIKRVSNKRLAEEAFRYIKLVEKEDGTLWVKEELPSTDNHALMFMVLACVNYTQRLLRGEELD' A
#
# COMPACT_ATOMS: atom_id res chain seq x y z
N MET A 1 17.83 1.53 -8.02
CA MET A 1 16.55 1.24 -7.33
C MET A 1 15.67 0.37 -8.20
N ARG A 2 14.93 -0.59 -7.62
CA ARG A 2 14.05 -1.52 -8.34
C ARG A 2 12.61 -1.37 -7.87
N GLU A 3 11.67 -1.23 -8.79
CA GLU A 3 10.24 -1.26 -8.45
C GLU A 3 9.71 -2.71 -8.43
N LEU A 4 8.93 -3.03 -7.40
CA LEU A 4 8.36 -4.34 -7.15
C LEU A 4 6.86 -4.19 -6.80
N PRO A 5 6.00 -5.16 -7.16
CA PRO A 5 4.64 -5.17 -6.65
C PRO A 5 4.64 -5.42 -5.14
N VAL A 6 3.62 -4.90 -4.43
CA VAL A 6 3.39 -5.28 -3.03
C VAL A 6 3.12 -6.79 -2.95
N PRO A 7 3.81 -7.55 -2.07
CA PRO A 7 3.59 -8.98 -1.89
C PRO A 7 2.15 -9.33 -1.52
N THR A 8 1.64 -10.47 -2.02
CA THR A 8 0.24 -10.89 -1.82
C THR A 8 -0.14 -10.99 -0.34
N HIS A 9 0.72 -11.56 0.50
CA HIS A 9 0.43 -11.69 1.94
C HIS A 9 0.23 -10.34 2.63
N ILE A 10 1.02 -9.31 2.25
CA ILE A 10 0.83 -7.94 2.79
C ILE A 10 -0.49 -7.37 2.30
N LYS A 11 -0.82 -7.54 1.01
CA LYS A 11 -2.10 -7.06 0.45
C LYS A 11 -3.28 -7.66 1.19
N GLU A 12 -3.25 -8.97 1.45
CA GLU A 12 -4.30 -9.68 2.18
C GLU A 12 -4.48 -9.15 3.60
N GLU A 13 -3.38 -8.94 4.34
CA GLU A 13 -3.45 -8.37 5.70
C GLU A 13 -4.03 -6.96 5.71
N VAL A 14 -3.62 -6.10 4.78
CA VAL A 14 -4.21 -4.76 4.62
C VAL A 14 -5.71 -4.83 4.29
N ILE A 15 -6.11 -5.68 3.35
CA ILE A 15 -7.51 -5.83 2.92
C ILE A 15 -8.41 -6.34 4.06
N LYS A 16 -7.89 -7.14 4.99
CA LYS A 16 -8.63 -7.60 6.17
C LYS A 16 -8.97 -6.45 7.14
N ARG A 17 -8.18 -5.36 7.17
CA ARG A 17 -8.33 -4.25 8.14
C ARG A 17 -9.19 -3.10 7.65
N VAL A 18 -9.28 -2.91 6.34
CA VAL A 18 -10.06 -1.83 5.73
C VAL A 18 -11.54 -2.21 5.57
N SER A 19 -12.43 -1.23 5.74
CA SER A 19 -13.88 -1.46 5.63
C SER A 19 -14.35 -1.73 4.19
N ASN A 20 -13.66 -1.17 3.19
CA ASN A 20 -14.01 -1.31 1.78
C ASN A 20 -12.93 -2.08 1.00
N LYS A 21 -13.08 -3.40 0.93
CA LYS A 21 -12.13 -4.32 0.29
C LYS A 21 -11.92 -4.05 -1.19
N ARG A 22 -13.01 -3.80 -1.93
CA ARG A 22 -12.96 -3.52 -3.37
C ARG A 22 -12.16 -2.24 -3.66
N LEU A 23 -12.37 -1.20 -2.85
CA LEU A 23 -11.63 0.05 -3.00
C LEU A 23 -10.15 -0.13 -2.64
N ALA A 24 -9.81 -1.01 -1.69
CA ALA A 24 -8.43 -1.33 -1.35
C ALA A 24 -7.72 -2.15 -2.44
N GLU A 25 -8.41 -3.10 -3.07
CA GLU A 25 -7.90 -3.80 -4.26
C GLU A 25 -7.59 -2.83 -5.40
N GLU A 26 -8.45 -1.83 -5.61
CA GLU A 26 -8.21 -0.76 -6.58
C GLU A 26 -7.03 0.13 -6.16
N ALA A 27 -6.93 0.49 -4.88
CA ALA A 27 -5.84 1.28 -4.33
C ALA A 27 -4.47 0.64 -4.56
N PHE A 28 -4.35 -0.70 -4.48
CA PHE A 28 -3.09 -1.40 -4.74
C PHE A 28 -2.56 -1.27 -6.17
N ARG A 29 -3.38 -0.79 -7.12
CA ARG A 29 -2.90 -0.47 -8.48
C ARG A 29 -1.98 0.77 -8.49
N TYR A 30 -2.07 1.59 -7.45
CA TYR A 30 -1.35 2.85 -7.27
C TYR A 30 -0.20 2.74 -6.28
N ILE A 31 0.12 1.52 -5.80
CA ILE A 31 1.13 1.29 -4.76
C ILE A 31 2.16 0.29 -5.26
N LYS A 32 3.43 0.64 -5.09
CA LYS A 32 4.58 -0.21 -5.42
C LYS A 32 5.58 -0.19 -4.27
N LEU A 33 6.44 -1.21 -4.23
CA LEU A 33 7.62 -1.19 -3.39
C LEU A 33 8.83 -0.74 -4.21
N VAL A 34 9.69 0.05 -3.59
CA VAL A 34 10.97 0.47 -4.14
C VAL A 34 12.06 -0.09 -3.27
N GLU A 35 12.84 -1.00 -3.83
CA GLU A 35 14.07 -1.51 -3.21
C GLU A 35 15.20 -0.51 -3.47
N LYS A 36 15.72 0.06 -2.38
CA LYS A 36 16.87 0.98 -2.38
C LYS A 36 18.19 0.19 -2.48
N GLU A 37 19.28 0.90 -2.74
CA GLU A 37 20.61 0.29 -2.90
C GLU A 37 21.15 -0.36 -1.62
N ASP A 38 20.68 0.10 -0.46
CA ASP A 38 20.99 -0.45 0.86
C ASP A 38 20.13 -1.68 1.23
N GLY A 39 19.28 -2.16 0.31
CA GLY A 39 18.35 -3.27 0.53
C GLY A 39 17.08 -2.92 1.30
N THR A 40 16.90 -1.65 1.69
CA THR A 40 15.67 -1.22 2.36
C THR A 40 14.50 -1.11 1.38
N LEU A 41 13.30 -1.47 1.84
CA LEU A 41 12.06 -1.34 1.08
C LEU A 41 11.34 -0.06 1.46
N TRP A 42 10.93 0.70 0.45
CA TRP A 42 10.07 1.88 0.60
C TRP A 42 8.75 1.65 -0.12
N VAL A 43 7.64 2.14 0.44
CA VAL A 43 6.33 2.08 -0.22
C VAL A 43 6.13 3.38 -0.98
N LYS A 44 6.01 3.27 -2.30
CA LYS A 44 5.78 4.39 -3.22
C LYS A 44 4.32 4.38 -3.67
N GLU A 45 3.68 5.53 -3.60
CA GLU A 45 2.35 5.79 -4.11
C GLU A 45 2.35 6.67 -5.36
N GLU A 46 1.41 6.40 -6.25
CA GLU A 46 1.11 7.21 -7.42
C GLU A 46 -0.35 7.64 -7.29
N LEU A 47 -0.61 8.77 -6.62
CA LEU A 47 -1.98 9.12 -6.24
C LEU A 47 -2.91 9.22 -7.47
N PRO A 48 -4.14 8.69 -7.37
CA PRO A 48 -5.16 8.82 -8.41
C PRO A 48 -5.62 10.29 -8.56
N SER A 49 -6.44 10.58 -9.57
CA SER A 49 -7.07 11.89 -9.74
C SER A 49 -7.67 12.41 -8.42
N THR A 50 -7.47 13.69 -8.15
CA THR A 50 -7.97 14.36 -6.95
C THR A 50 -9.49 14.36 -6.84
N ASP A 51 -10.20 14.15 -7.95
CA ASP A 51 -11.67 14.09 -7.98
C ASP A 51 -12.23 12.85 -7.27
N ASN A 52 -11.43 11.78 -7.14
CA ASN A 52 -11.81 10.56 -6.43
C ASN A 52 -11.16 10.52 -5.03
N HIS A 53 -11.63 11.39 -4.15
CA HIS A 53 -11.17 11.49 -2.77
C HIS A 53 -11.22 10.16 -2.01
N ALA A 54 -12.27 9.35 -2.22
CA ALA A 54 -12.41 8.06 -1.54
C ALA A 54 -11.26 7.11 -1.89
N LEU A 55 -10.92 6.99 -3.18
CA LEU A 55 -9.79 6.18 -3.63
C LEU A 55 -8.46 6.75 -3.14
N MET A 56 -8.29 8.07 -3.17
CA MET A 56 -7.08 8.72 -2.64
C MET A 56 -6.85 8.39 -1.17
N PHE A 57 -7.87 8.56 -0.32
CA PHE A 57 -7.77 8.21 1.11
C PHE A 57 -7.49 6.72 1.31
N MET A 58 -8.08 5.85 0.49
CA MET A 58 -7.79 4.42 0.54
C MET A 58 -6.34 4.12 0.15
N VAL A 59 -5.79 4.77 -0.88
CA VAL A 59 -4.36 4.64 -1.25
C VAL A 59 -3.48 5.03 -0.08
N LEU A 60 -3.73 6.18 0.56
CA LEU A 60 -2.95 6.62 1.72
C LEU A 60 -3.04 5.64 2.90
N ALA A 61 -4.23 5.10 3.18
CA ALA A 61 -4.42 4.08 4.21
C ALA A 61 -3.64 2.79 3.90
N CYS A 62 -3.74 2.30 2.66
CA CYS A 62 -3.01 1.11 2.21
C CYS A 62 -1.50 1.32 2.24
N VAL A 63 -0.99 2.51 1.88
CA VAL A 63 0.44 2.86 2.00
C VAL A 63 0.89 2.79 3.45
N ASN A 64 0.15 3.43 4.36
CA ASN A 64 0.47 3.42 5.78
C ASN A 64 0.54 2.00 6.34
N TYR A 65 -0.50 1.18 6.14
CA TYR A 65 -0.52 -0.19 6.63
C TYR A 65 0.55 -1.07 5.98
N THR A 66 0.83 -0.89 4.69
CA THR A 66 1.93 -1.60 4.01
C THR A 66 3.28 -1.24 4.62
N GLN A 67 3.54 0.05 4.92
CA GLN A 67 4.79 0.47 5.56
C GLN A 67 4.94 -0.13 6.95
N ARG A 68 3.87 -0.12 7.76
CA ARG A 68 3.87 -0.71 9.11
C ARG A 68 4.17 -2.20 9.07
N LEU A 69 3.49 -2.96 8.21
CA LEU A 69 3.73 -4.40 8.05
C LEU A 69 5.17 -4.70 7.59
N LEU A 70 5.74 -3.91 6.68
CA LEU A 70 7.14 -4.08 6.25
C LEU A 70 8.15 -3.82 7.37
N ARG A 71 7.78 -3.01 8.38
CA ARG A 71 8.58 -2.77 9.58
C ARG A 71 8.37 -3.84 10.67
N GLY A 72 7.49 -4.82 10.42
CA GLY A 72 7.13 -5.85 11.39
C GLY A 72 6.15 -5.36 12.47
N GLU A 73 5.46 -4.24 12.25
CA GLU A 73 4.42 -3.77 13.15
C GLU A 73 3.13 -4.55 12.97
N GLU A 74 2.42 -4.81 14.07
CA GLU A 74 1.04 -5.27 14.01
C GLU A 74 0.13 -4.13 13.57
N LEU A 75 -0.87 -4.46 12.75
CA LEU A 75 -1.99 -3.56 12.50
C LEU A 75 -2.98 -3.76 13.66
N ASP A 76 -3.49 -2.67 14.23
CA ASP A 76 -4.58 -2.69 15.22
C ASP A 76 -5.94 -2.64 14.51
#